data_AF-B0ZTC5-F1
#
_entry.id   AF-B0ZTC5-F1
#
_cell.length_a   1.000
_cell.length_b   1.000
_cell.length_c   1.000
_cell.angle_alpha   90.00
_cell.angle_beta   90.00
_cell.angle_gamma   90.00
#
_symmetry.space_group_name_H-M   'P 1'
#
loop_
_entity.id
_entity.type
_entity.pdbx_description
1 polymer ?
#
loop_
_entity_poly.entity_id
_entity_poly.type
_entity_poly.pdbx_seq_one_letter_code
_entity_poly.pdbx_strand_id
1 'polypeptide(L)'
;MEESSNFKTPSKLSEKKKPALCLTPCINIPASPFMQKLGYGTGVNVYLMKRSPRGLSHSPWAVKKINPRCNDYYQSMYQKRLTDEAKILKSLNHPNIIGYRAFTEASDGSLCLAMEYGGEKSLNDLIEERNKDSQDPFPAAIILKVALNMARGLKYLHQEKKLLHGDIKSSNVVIKGDFETIKICDVGVSLPLDENMTVTDPEAYYIGTEPWKPKEALEENGIITDKADIFAFGLTLWEMMTLSIPHISLPDDDDEDKTFDESDFDDEAYYAALGTRPPINMEELDATYQKVIELFSVCTNEDPKDRPSAAHIVAALEMDVL
;
A
#
# COMPACT_ATOMS: atom_id res chain seq x y z
N MET A 1 -0.90 -28.97 -12.99
CA MET A 1 -1.28 -27.66 -13.58
C MET A 1 -2.46 -27.17 -12.77
N GLU A 2 -2.21 -26.54 -11.62
CA GLU A 2 -3.26 -25.83 -10.91
C GLU A 2 -3.54 -24.55 -11.70
N GLU A 3 -4.76 -24.41 -12.23
CA GLU A 3 -5.21 -23.13 -12.75
C GLU A 3 -5.06 -22.09 -11.64
N SER A 4 -4.22 -21.09 -11.86
CA SER A 4 -4.12 -19.91 -11.02
C SER A 4 -5.49 -19.22 -11.01
N SER A 5 -6.34 -19.56 -10.04
CA SER A 5 -7.66 -18.94 -9.93
C SER A 5 -7.45 -17.49 -9.49
N ASN A 6 -7.40 -16.58 -10.46
CA ASN A 6 -7.34 -15.15 -10.18
C ASN A 6 -8.50 -14.77 -9.25
N PHE A 7 -8.20 -14.15 -8.12
CA PHE A 7 -9.21 -13.63 -7.20
C PHE A 7 -10.13 -12.69 -7.98
N LYS A 8 -11.44 -12.91 -7.87
CA LYS A 8 -12.45 -12.04 -8.49
C LYS A 8 -13.26 -11.37 -7.41
N THR A 9 -13.22 -10.04 -7.40
CA THR A 9 -14.15 -9.24 -6.60
C THR A 9 -15.59 -9.64 -6.96
N PRO A 10 -16.45 -10.00 -5.99
CA PRO A 10 -17.82 -10.39 -6.28
C PRO A 10 -18.61 -9.28 -6.97
N SER A 11 -18.94 -9.46 -8.25
CA SER A 11 -19.94 -8.65 -8.97
C SER A 11 -21.33 -9.28 -8.81
N LYS A 12 -22.38 -8.44 -8.75
CA LYS A 12 -23.76 -8.80 -8.33
C LYS A 12 -24.24 -10.18 -8.85
N LEU A 13 -24.68 -11.05 -7.93
CA LEU A 13 -25.40 -12.29 -8.26
C LEU A 13 -26.81 -11.96 -8.78
N SER A 14 -27.23 -12.69 -9.81
CA SER A 14 -28.52 -12.56 -10.50
C SER A 14 -29.71 -12.42 -9.55
N GLU A 15 -30.60 -11.49 -9.87
CA GLU A 15 -31.84 -11.19 -9.15
C GLU A 15 -32.68 -12.44 -8.87
N LYS A 16 -32.68 -12.89 -7.62
CA LYS A 16 -33.83 -13.57 -7.03
C LYS A 16 -34.29 -12.76 -5.81
N LYS A 17 -35.47 -12.15 -5.98
CA LYS A 17 -36.18 -11.23 -5.08
C LYS A 17 -35.97 -11.55 -3.59
N LYS A 18 -35.30 -10.63 -2.87
CA LYS A 18 -35.42 -10.42 -1.41
C LYS A 18 -35.36 -8.91 -1.11
N PRO A 19 -36.01 -8.45 -0.03
CA PRO A 19 -36.34 -7.04 0.16
C PRO A 19 -35.11 -6.17 0.45
N ALA A 20 -35.22 -4.90 0.06
CA ALA A 20 -34.14 -3.94 -0.05
C ALA A 20 -33.57 -3.48 1.30
N LEU A 21 -32.45 -4.09 1.70
CA LEU A 21 -31.42 -3.53 2.58
C LEU A 21 -30.07 -4.14 2.12
N CYS A 22 -29.19 -3.29 1.57
CA CYS A 22 -27.79 -3.56 1.14
C CYS A 22 -27.49 -4.86 0.37
N LEU A 23 -27.41 -4.76 -0.97
CA LEU A 23 -26.93 -5.82 -1.88
C LEU A 23 -25.39 -5.98 -1.85
N THR A 24 -24.83 -6.30 -0.69
CA THR A 24 -23.47 -6.84 -0.52
C THR A 24 -23.54 -8.34 -0.21
N PRO A 25 -22.62 -9.18 -0.69
CA PRO A 25 -22.54 -10.57 -0.25
C PRO A 25 -22.28 -10.59 1.27
N CYS A 26 -23.27 -11.04 2.06
CA CYS A 26 -23.11 -11.19 3.50
C CYS A 26 -22.26 -12.42 3.81
N ILE A 27 -21.08 -12.21 4.39
CA ILE A 27 -20.26 -13.27 4.99
C ILE A 27 -20.43 -13.17 6.51
N ASN A 28 -20.86 -14.26 7.17
CA ASN A 28 -20.86 -14.26 8.64
C ASN A 28 -19.44 -14.53 9.14
N ILE A 29 -18.81 -13.60 9.87
CA ILE A 29 -17.47 -13.79 10.46
C ILE A 29 -17.64 -14.29 11.90
N PRO A 30 -17.50 -15.60 12.17
CA PRO A 30 -17.64 -16.11 13.53
C PRO A 30 -16.51 -15.61 14.43
N ALA A 31 -16.78 -15.44 15.72
CA ALA A 31 -15.75 -15.38 16.75
C ALA A 31 -14.98 -16.72 16.71
N SER A 32 -13.79 -16.72 16.13
CA SER A 32 -13.14 -17.95 15.66
C SER A 32 -11.72 -18.08 16.19
N PRO A 33 -11.31 -19.27 16.66
CA PRO A 33 -9.90 -19.56 16.98
C PRO A 33 -8.98 -19.61 15.75
N PHE A 34 -9.53 -19.46 14.54
CA PHE A 34 -8.79 -19.49 13.26
C PHE A 34 -8.41 -18.11 12.73
N MET A 35 -8.47 -17.05 13.55
CA MET A 35 -8.01 -15.70 13.21
C MET A 35 -6.57 -15.49 13.69
N GLN A 36 -5.60 -15.55 12.78
CA GLN A 36 -4.21 -15.20 13.08
C GLN A 36 -4.01 -13.72 12.79
N LYS A 37 -3.47 -12.93 13.73
CA LYS A 37 -3.17 -11.52 13.49
C LYS A 37 -2.05 -11.42 12.43
N LEU A 38 -2.30 -10.66 11.38
CA LEU A 38 -1.33 -10.38 10.31
C LEU A 38 -0.57 -9.07 10.56
N GLY A 39 -1.25 -8.07 11.12
CA GLY A 39 -0.64 -6.76 11.37
C GLY A 39 -1.57 -5.80 12.09
N TYR A 40 -1.05 -4.61 12.35
CA TYR A 40 -1.79 -3.47 12.89
C TYR A 40 -1.61 -2.28 11.97
N GLY A 41 -2.67 -1.49 11.81
CA GLY A 41 -2.60 -0.16 11.21
C GLY A 41 -3.13 0.85 12.22
N THR A 42 -3.08 2.14 11.89
CA THR A 42 -3.58 3.20 12.76
C THR A 42 -5.06 2.99 13.06
N GLY A 43 -5.37 2.57 14.29
CA GLY A 43 -6.74 2.30 14.75
C GLY A 43 -7.38 0.99 14.26
N VAL A 44 -6.65 0.11 13.56
CA VAL A 44 -7.19 -1.13 12.96
C VAL A 44 -6.28 -2.33 13.17
N ASN A 45 -6.86 -3.53 13.18
CA ASN A 45 -6.15 -4.80 13.18
C ASN A 45 -6.51 -5.59 11.93
N VAL A 46 -5.53 -6.27 11.32
CA VAL A 46 -5.74 -7.15 10.18
C VAL A 46 -5.50 -8.60 10.62
N TYR A 47 -6.41 -9.49 10.24
CA TYR A 47 -6.38 -10.90 10.61
C TYR A 47 -6.53 -11.81 9.39
N LEU A 48 -5.79 -12.91 9.38
CA LEU A 48 -5.96 -14.01 8.44
C LEU A 48 -7.13 -14.89 8.88
N MET A 49 -8.11 -15.07 8.01
CA MET A 49 -9.23 -15.99 8.20
C MET A 49 -9.08 -17.18 7.24
N LYS A 50 -8.79 -18.36 7.79
CA LYS A 50 -8.86 -19.66 7.08
C LYS A 50 -10.18 -20.34 7.42
N ARG A 51 -10.93 -20.85 6.41
CA ARG A 51 -12.13 -21.66 6.65
C ARG A 51 -11.87 -23.12 6.34
N SER A 52 -12.52 -24.00 7.11
CA SER A 52 -12.57 -25.44 6.81
C SER A 52 -13.32 -25.67 5.48
N PRO A 53 -12.91 -26.66 4.65
CA PRO A 53 -13.32 -26.83 3.24
C PRO A 53 -14.81 -27.19 2.97
N ARG A 54 -15.74 -26.96 3.90
CA ARG A 54 -17.16 -27.26 3.70
C ARG A 54 -17.85 -26.10 2.95
N GLY A 55 -17.69 -26.10 1.62
CA GLY A 55 -18.57 -25.39 0.68
C GLY A 55 -18.06 -24.05 0.13
N LEU A 56 -17.70 -24.04 -1.15
CA LEU A 56 -17.60 -22.93 -2.14
C LEU A 56 -16.89 -21.60 -1.77
N SER A 57 -16.32 -21.46 -0.58
CA SER A 57 -15.67 -20.22 -0.16
C SER A 57 -14.16 -20.40 -0.10
N HIS A 58 -13.48 -19.98 -1.17
CA HIS A 58 -12.01 -20.00 -1.35
C HIS A 58 -11.30 -19.10 -0.32
N SER A 59 -11.15 -19.57 0.92
CA SER A 59 -10.18 -19.05 1.89
C SER A 59 -8.75 -19.40 1.42
N PRO A 60 -7.70 -18.66 1.83
CA PRO A 60 -7.65 -17.64 2.88
C PRO A 60 -8.19 -16.25 2.50
N TRP A 61 -8.59 -15.47 3.51
CA TRP A 61 -8.93 -14.04 3.39
C TRP A 61 -8.22 -13.21 4.45
N ALA A 62 -7.97 -11.93 4.16
CA ALA A 62 -7.61 -10.95 5.16
C ALA A 62 -8.89 -10.26 5.68
N VAL A 63 -8.96 -9.99 6.99
CA VAL A 63 -10.10 -9.35 7.65
C VAL A 63 -9.58 -8.15 8.45
N LYS A 64 -9.92 -6.95 8.00
CA LYS A 64 -9.62 -5.68 8.68
C LYS A 64 -10.76 -5.33 9.62
N LYS A 65 -10.43 -5.07 10.89
CA LYS A 65 -11.35 -4.68 11.96
C LYS A 65 -10.83 -3.45 12.69
N ILE A 66 -11.73 -2.62 13.19
CA ILE A 66 -11.37 -1.51 14.08
C ILE A 66 -10.79 -2.10 15.38
N ASN A 67 -9.71 -1.50 15.88
CA ASN A 67 -9.14 -1.90 17.16
C ASN A 67 -10.12 -1.55 18.29
N PRO A 68 -10.60 -2.51 19.09
CA PRO A 68 -11.54 -2.24 20.18
C PRO A 68 -10.94 -1.39 21.31
N ARG A 69 -9.61 -1.27 21.37
CA ARG A 69 -8.90 -0.38 22.31
C ARG A 69 -8.79 1.06 21.80
N CYS A 70 -9.31 1.35 20.62
CA CYS A 70 -9.34 2.71 20.09
C CYS A 70 -10.32 3.56 20.91
N ASN A 71 -9.94 4.80 21.21
CA ASN A 71 -10.80 5.77 21.89
C ASN A 71 -12.09 6.02 21.06
N ASP A 72 -13.25 6.05 21.73
CA ASP A 72 -14.57 6.30 21.14
C ASP A 72 -14.59 7.49 20.18
N TYR A 73 -13.83 8.54 20.47
CA TYR A 73 -13.68 9.71 19.59
C TYR A 73 -13.18 9.33 18.18
N TYR A 74 -12.11 8.53 18.11
CA TYR A 74 -11.50 8.09 16.86
C TYR A 74 -12.22 6.89 16.24
N GLN A 75 -13.00 6.14 17.03
CA GLN A 75 -13.73 4.96 16.54
C GLN A 75 -14.68 5.31 15.38
N SER A 76 -15.42 6.43 15.49
CA SER A 76 -16.32 6.91 14.44
C SER A 76 -15.57 7.24 13.13
N MET A 77 -14.40 7.87 13.24
CA MET A 77 -13.53 8.19 12.11
C MET A 77 -13.00 6.92 11.43
N TYR A 78 -12.50 5.95 12.21
CA TYR A 78 -12.03 4.68 11.64
C TYR A 78 -13.16 3.85 11.05
N GLN A 79 -14.37 3.93 11.60
CA GLN A 79 -15.54 3.28 11.03
C GLN A 79 -15.94 3.89 9.69
N LYS A 80 -15.90 5.22 9.57
CA LYS A 80 -16.08 5.93 8.30
C LYS A 80 -15.01 5.49 7.29
N ARG A 81 -13.73 5.53 7.65
CA ARG A 81 -12.62 5.10 6.78
C ARG A 81 -12.77 3.64 6.30
N LEU A 82 -13.09 2.71 7.22
CA LEU A 82 -13.28 1.31 6.87
C LEU A 82 -14.48 1.11 5.93
N THR A 83 -15.54 1.90 6.12
CA THR A 83 -16.73 1.89 5.25
C THR A 83 -16.40 2.44 3.86
N ASP A 84 -15.63 3.52 3.79
CA ASP A 84 -15.23 4.14 2.53
C ASP A 84 -14.23 3.26 1.77
N GLU A 85 -13.26 2.67 2.47
CA GLU A 85 -12.35 1.64 1.93
C GLU A 85 -13.14 0.48 1.33
N ALA A 86 -14.15 -0.03 2.03
CA ALA A 86 -15.00 -1.11 1.53
C ALA A 86 -15.76 -0.74 0.26
N LYS A 87 -16.25 0.51 0.14
CA LYS A 87 -16.94 1.00 -1.07
C LYS A 87 -15.98 1.09 -2.24
N ILE A 88 -14.80 1.67 -2.02
CA ILE A 88 -13.76 1.84 -3.05
C ILE A 88 -13.32 0.46 -3.53
N LEU A 89 -12.85 -0.39 -2.61
CA LEU A 89 -12.30 -1.72 -2.90
C LEU A 89 -13.30 -2.62 -3.65
N LYS A 90 -14.60 -2.52 -3.33
CA LYS A 90 -15.67 -3.27 -4.03
C LYS A 90 -15.75 -2.94 -5.53
N SER A 91 -15.33 -1.75 -5.93
CA SER A 91 -15.29 -1.33 -7.34
C SER A 91 -13.99 -1.72 -8.06
N LEU A 92 -12.98 -2.22 -7.33
CA LEU A 92 -11.66 -2.55 -7.86
C LEU A 92 -11.56 -4.03 -8.22
N ASN A 93 -10.87 -4.30 -9.33
CA ASN A 93 -10.58 -5.63 -9.83
C ASN A 93 -9.36 -5.55 -10.77
N HIS A 94 -8.17 -5.80 -10.23
CA HIS A 94 -6.91 -5.76 -10.96
C HIS A 94 -5.90 -6.73 -10.31
N PRO A 95 -5.05 -7.45 -11.08
CA PRO A 95 -4.10 -8.42 -10.52
C PRO A 95 -3.13 -7.83 -9.48
N ASN A 96 -2.76 -6.56 -9.62
CA ASN A 96 -1.83 -5.87 -8.70
C ASN A 96 -2.52 -4.99 -7.64
N ILE A 97 -3.82 -5.17 -7.42
CA ILE A 97 -4.58 -4.50 -6.35
C ILE A 97 -5.28 -5.58 -5.52
N ILE A 98 -5.29 -5.45 -4.20
CA ILE A 98 -6.03 -6.37 -3.33
C ILE A 98 -7.53 -6.32 -3.64
N GLY A 99 -8.14 -7.49 -3.84
CA GLY A 99 -9.56 -7.58 -4.15
C GLY A 99 -10.47 -7.47 -2.93
N TYR A 100 -11.70 -7.02 -3.15
CA TYR A 100 -12.75 -7.00 -2.12
C TYR A 100 -13.45 -8.34 -2.01
N ARG A 101 -13.78 -8.75 -0.78
CA ARG A 101 -14.64 -9.93 -0.54
C ARG A 101 -16.01 -9.54 0.01
N ALA A 102 -16.06 -8.87 1.15
CA ALA A 102 -17.31 -8.54 1.83
C ALA A 102 -17.10 -7.44 2.88
N PHE A 103 -18.18 -6.75 3.22
CA PHE A 103 -18.24 -5.80 4.33
C PHE A 103 -19.44 -6.17 5.20
N THR A 104 -19.20 -6.41 6.49
CA THR A 104 -20.19 -7.04 7.37
C THR A 104 -19.97 -6.66 8.83
N GLU A 105 -20.99 -6.86 9.65
CA GLU A 105 -20.90 -6.74 11.10
C GLU A 105 -20.56 -8.11 11.70
N ALA A 106 -19.56 -8.17 12.57
CA ALA A 106 -19.26 -9.36 13.34
C ALA A 106 -20.27 -9.55 14.49
N SER A 107 -20.25 -10.72 15.13
CA SER A 107 -21.18 -11.06 16.22
C SER A 107 -21.09 -10.14 17.44
N ASP A 108 -20.00 -9.41 17.60
CA ASP A 108 -19.77 -8.42 18.65
C ASP A 108 -20.21 -7.00 18.27
N GLY A 109 -20.84 -6.82 17.10
CA GLY A 109 -21.28 -5.52 16.59
C GLY A 109 -20.19 -4.74 15.84
N SER A 110 -18.95 -5.25 15.74
CA SER A 110 -17.87 -4.55 15.05
C SER A 110 -17.97 -4.68 13.53
N LEU A 111 -17.80 -3.57 12.80
CA LEU A 111 -17.68 -3.62 11.34
C LEU A 111 -16.36 -4.26 10.91
N CYS A 112 -16.45 -5.11 9.90
CA CYS A 112 -15.37 -5.92 9.38
C CYS A 112 -15.33 -5.84 7.85
N LEU A 113 -14.14 -5.55 7.31
CA LEU A 113 -13.87 -5.63 5.88
C LEU A 113 -13.08 -6.91 5.60
N ALA A 114 -13.70 -7.85 4.89
CA ALA A 114 -13.03 -9.02 4.34
C ALA A 114 -12.51 -8.70 2.93
N MET A 115 -11.25 -9.03 2.69
CA MET A 115 -10.51 -8.77 1.45
C MET A 115 -9.70 -9.99 1.03
N GLU A 116 -9.20 -9.97 -0.20
CA GLU A 116 -8.24 -10.94 -0.71
C GLU A 116 -7.04 -11.04 0.25
N TYR A 117 -6.59 -12.27 0.51
CA TYR A 117 -5.32 -12.47 1.19
C TYR A 117 -4.17 -12.28 0.21
N GLY A 118 -3.42 -11.19 0.38
CA GLY A 118 -2.38 -10.75 -0.55
C GLY A 118 -1.05 -11.49 -0.47
N GLY A 119 -0.85 -12.29 0.58
CA GLY A 119 0.40 -12.99 0.84
C GLY A 119 0.80 -12.94 2.31
N GLU A 120 1.91 -13.60 2.62
CA GLU A 120 2.41 -13.81 3.97
C GLU A 120 2.99 -12.55 4.60
N LYS A 121 3.53 -11.64 3.78
CA LYS A 121 4.33 -10.50 4.21
C LYS A 121 4.03 -9.25 3.40
N SER A 122 4.16 -8.10 4.03
CA SER A 122 4.33 -6.82 3.32
C SER A 122 5.76 -6.71 2.77
N LEU A 123 5.98 -5.78 1.84
CA LEU A 123 7.32 -5.45 1.37
C LEU A 123 8.16 -4.87 2.51
N ASN A 124 7.55 -4.13 3.44
CA ASN A 124 8.22 -3.65 4.66
C ASN A 124 8.76 -4.81 5.51
N ASP A 125 7.95 -5.86 5.74
CA ASP A 125 8.40 -7.02 6.51
C ASP A 125 9.63 -7.68 5.87
N LEU A 126 9.65 -7.77 4.53
CA LEU A 126 10.79 -8.32 3.79
C LEU A 126 12.02 -7.41 3.87
N ILE A 127 11.82 -6.09 3.84
CA ILE A 127 12.90 -5.10 4.01
C ILE A 127 13.51 -5.22 5.40
N GLU A 128 12.70 -5.27 6.45
CA GLU A 128 13.17 -5.42 7.83
C GLU A 128 13.91 -6.74 8.07
N GLU A 129 13.42 -7.85 7.51
CA GLU A 129 14.11 -9.14 7.59
C GLU A 129 15.46 -9.09 6.87
N ARG A 130 15.51 -8.52 5.67
CA ARG A 130 16.76 -8.38 4.92
C ARG A 130 17.77 -7.48 5.61
N ASN A 131 17.30 -6.42 6.27
CA ASN A 131 18.15 -5.52 7.06
C ASN A 131 18.76 -6.25 8.28
N LYS A 132 18.04 -7.21 8.87
CA LYS A 132 18.56 -8.03 9.99
C LYS A 132 19.50 -9.14 9.54
N ASP A 133 19.25 -9.71 8.36
CA ASP A 133 19.94 -10.93 7.92
C ASP A 133 21.20 -10.65 7.09
N SER A 134 21.11 -9.80 6.07
CA SER A 134 22.21 -9.57 5.11
C SER A 134 22.71 -8.14 5.06
N GLN A 135 21.86 -7.16 5.39
CA GLN A 135 22.09 -5.72 5.16
C GLN A 135 22.34 -5.31 3.70
N ASP A 136 22.53 -6.26 2.78
CA ASP A 136 22.62 -5.99 1.35
C ASP A 136 21.28 -5.53 0.74
N PRO A 137 21.29 -4.58 -0.21
CA PRO A 137 20.11 -4.17 -0.98
C PRO A 137 19.39 -5.34 -1.67
N PHE A 138 18.10 -5.16 -1.99
CA PHE A 138 17.39 -6.14 -2.82
C PHE A 138 17.99 -6.20 -4.22
N PRO A 139 18.11 -7.40 -4.85
CA PRO A 139 18.61 -7.50 -6.21
C PRO A 139 17.85 -6.59 -7.18
N ALA A 140 18.56 -5.83 -8.02
CA ALA A 140 17.96 -4.85 -8.94
C ALA A 140 16.79 -5.42 -9.78
N ALA A 141 16.90 -6.68 -10.23
CA ALA A 141 15.84 -7.36 -10.97
C ALA A 141 14.55 -7.55 -10.16
N ILE A 142 14.66 -7.80 -8.85
CA ILE A 142 13.50 -7.89 -7.95
C ILE A 142 12.88 -6.51 -7.74
N ILE A 143 13.70 -5.46 -7.58
CA ILE A 143 13.20 -4.08 -7.45
C ILE A 143 12.43 -3.68 -8.72
N LEU A 144 12.97 -3.95 -9.92
CA LEU A 144 12.28 -3.68 -11.19
C LEU A 144 10.99 -4.50 -11.35
N LYS A 145 10.97 -5.75 -10.87
CA LYS A 145 9.76 -6.58 -10.84
C LYS A 145 8.69 -5.97 -9.93
N VAL A 146 9.05 -5.51 -8.74
CA VAL A 146 8.15 -4.79 -7.82
C VAL A 146 7.65 -3.50 -8.47
N ALA A 147 8.56 -2.69 -9.03
CA ALA A 147 8.27 -1.44 -9.72
C ALA A 147 7.23 -1.63 -10.82
N LEU A 148 7.40 -2.61 -11.71
CA LEU A 148 6.47 -2.88 -12.80
C LEU A 148 5.07 -3.26 -12.29
N ASN A 149 5.00 -4.13 -11.27
CA ASN A 149 3.72 -4.59 -10.73
C ASN A 149 2.97 -3.47 -9.98
N MET A 150 3.69 -2.67 -9.20
CA MET A 150 3.12 -1.47 -8.55
C MET A 150 2.65 -0.46 -9.59
N ALA A 151 3.45 -0.17 -10.62
CA ALA A 151 3.11 0.77 -11.68
C ALA A 151 1.86 0.33 -12.47
N ARG A 152 1.67 -0.98 -12.72
CA ARG A 152 0.43 -1.52 -13.30
C ARG A 152 -0.78 -1.27 -12.39
N GLY A 153 -0.64 -1.50 -11.08
CA GLY A 153 -1.68 -1.20 -10.09
C GLY A 153 -2.05 0.29 -10.04
N LEU A 154 -1.05 1.18 -9.99
CA LEU A 154 -1.25 2.63 -10.00
C LEU A 154 -1.86 3.11 -11.30
N LYS A 155 -1.38 2.62 -12.45
CA LYS A 155 -1.97 2.93 -13.77
C LYS A 155 -3.46 2.62 -13.80
N TYR A 156 -3.87 1.47 -13.27
CA TYR A 156 -5.27 1.08 -13.15
C TYR A 156 -6.06 2.07 -12.27
N LEU A 157 -5.54 2.40 -11.09
CA LEU A 157 -6.19 3.34 -10.17
C LEU A 157 -6.34 4.73 -10.81
N HIS A 158 -5.27 5.28 -11.37
CA HIS A 158 -5.25 6.62 -11.94
C HIS A 158 -6.10 6.72 -13.21
N GLN A 159 -5.94 5.80 -14.16
CA GLN A 159 -6.53 5.93 -15.49
C GLN A 159 -7.96 5.39 -15.57
N GLU A 160 -8.19 4.18 -15.05
CA GLU A 160 -9.48 3.49 -15.17
C GLU A 160 -10.44 3.85 -14.04
N LYS A 161 -9.90 4.13 -12.84
CA LYS A 161 -10.71 4.40 -11.65
C LYS A 161 -10.75 5.86 -11.24
N LYS A 162 -9.87 6.71 -11.80
CA LYS A 162 -9.74 8.13 -11.44
C LYS A 162 -9.61 8.27 -9.92
N LEU A 163 -8.68 7.51 -9.35
CA LEU A 163 -8.45 7.40 -7.92
C LEU A 163 -6.95 7.52 -7.65
N LEU A 164 -6.57 8.48 -6.82
CA LEU A 164 -5.26 8.55 -6.18
C LEU A 164 -5.23 7.57 -5.01
N HIS A 165 -4.17 6.79 -4.87
CA HIS A 165 -4.02 5.87 -3.74
C HIS A 165 -3.88 6.63 -2.42
N GLY A 166 -2.95 7.59 -2.36
CA GLY A 166 -2.82 8.56 -1.26
C GLY A 166 -1.91 8.14 -0.10
N ASP A 167 -1.44 6.88 -0.07
CA ASP A 167 -0.52 6.35 0.95
C ASP A 167 0.34 5.19 0.41
N ILE A 168 1.06 5.41 -0.69
CA ILE A 168 2.01 4.40 -1.21
C ILE A 168 3.25 4.36 -0.31
N LYS A 169 3.64 3.14 0.07
CA LYS A 169 4.84 2.80 0.86
C LYS A 169 5.01 1.29 0.91
N SER A 170 6.17 0.80 1.30
CA SER A 170 6.45 -0.64 1.41
C SER A 170 5.44 -1.42 2.27
N SER A 171 4.92 -0.83 3.36
CA SER A 171 3.94 -1.51 4.22
C SER A 171 2.58 -1.77 3.54
N ASN A 172 2.28 -1.01 2.49
CA ASN A 172 1.03 -1.11 1.72
C ASN A 172 1.21 -1.88 0.40
N VAL A 173 2.33 -2.60 0.26
CA VAL A 173 2.61 -3.54 -0.82
C VAL A 173 2.73 -4.93 -0.21
N VAL A 174 1.87 -5.87 -0.61
CA VAL A 174 1.85 -7.25 -0.09
C VAL A 174 2.41 -8.22 -1.10
N ILE A 175 3.21 -9.16 -0.60
CA ILE A 175 3.99 -10.12 -1.37
C ILE A 175 3.57 -11.53 -0.99
N LYS A 176 3.31 -12.34 -2.02
CA LYS A 176 3.05 -13.79 -1.87
C LYS A 176 4.16 -14.61 -2.48
N GLY A 177 4.62 -15.62 -1.74
CA GLY A 177 5.72 -16.48 -2.17
C GLY A 177 7.01 -15.70 -2.41
N ASP A 178 7.87 -16.20 -3.30
CA ASP A 178 9.09 -15.51 -3.71
C ASP A 178 8.80 -14.46 -4.81
N PHE A 179 8.14 -13.37 -4.40
CA PHE A 179 7.66 -12.31 -5.29
C PHE A 179 6.76 -12.82 -6.43
N GLU A 180 6.08 -13.95 -6.25
CA GLU A 180 5.19 -14.53 -7.27
C GLU A 180 3.99 -13.63 -7.54
N THR A 181 3.47 -12.99 -6.50
CA THR A 181 2.41 -11.99 -6.58
C THR A 181 2.81 -10.75 -5.80
N ILE A 182 2.58 -9.57 -6.39
CA ILE A 182 2.84 -8.25 -5.81
C ILE A 182 1.56 -7.43 -5.98
N LYS A 183 0.97 -6.97 -4.87
CA LYS A 183 -0.27 -6.18 -4.89
C LYS A 183 -0.19 -4.97 -3.97
N ILE A 184 -0.79 -3.87 -4.40
CA ILE A 184 -1.05 -2.70 -3.56
C ILE A 184 -2.31 -2.96 -2.71
N CYS A 185 -2.27 -2.55 -1.45
CA CYS A 185 -3.37 -2.66 -0.49
C CYS A 185 -3.60 -1.33 0.24
N ASP A 186 -4.64 -1.28 1.08
CA ASP A 186 -5.03 -0.11 1.89
C ASP A 186 -5.42 1.16 1.09
N VAL A 187 -6.56 1.07 0.39
CA VAL A 187 -7.19 2.19 -0.32
C VAL A 187 -8.06 3.07 0.61
N GLY A 188 -7.82 3.03 1.93
CA GLY A 188 -8.67 3.67 2.93
C GLY A 188 -8.58 5.20 2.97
N VAL A 189 -7.56 5.77 2.32
CA VAL A 189 -7.32 7.22 2.23
C VAL A 189 -7.27 7.72 0.78
N SER A 190 -7.77 6.92 -0.16
CA SER A 190 -7.76 7.26 -1.57
C SER A 190 -8.66 8.45 -1.90
N LEU A 191 -8.24 9.25 -2.87
CA LEU A 191 -8.88 10.51 -3.26
C LEU A 191 -9.35 10.45 -4.73
N PRO A 192 -10.53 11.00 -5.06
CA PRO A 192 -10.97 11.06 -6.45
C PRO A 192 -10.10 12.03 -7.26
N LEU A 193 -9.76 11.62 -8.47
CA LEU A 193 -9.08 12.44 -9.47
C LEU A 193 -10.08 12.95 -10.50
N ASP A 194 -9.88 14.17 -10.99
CA ASP A 194 -10.63 14.72 -12.10
C ASP A 194 -10.06 14.27 -13.47
N GLU A 195 -10.57 14.85 -14.55
CA GLU A 195 -10.09 14.57 -15.91
C GLU A 195 -8.63 15.01 -16.15
N ASN A 196 -8.15 15.97 -15.36
CA ASN A 196 -6.78 16.51 -15.40
C ASN A 196 -5.82 15.78 -14.45
N MET A 197 -6.25 14.66 -13.85
CA MET A 197 -5.51 13.91 -12.83
C MET A 197 -5.20 14.74 -11.58
N THR A 198 -6.09 15.66 -11.23
CA THR A 198 -5.97 16.53 -10.06
C THR A 198 -7.05 16.17 -9.03
N VAL A 199 -6.71 16.22 -7.75
CA VAL A 199 -7.70 16.17 -6.67
C VAL A 199 -8.29 17.57 -6.51
N THR A 200 -9.56 17.73 -6.87
CA THR A 200 -10.24 19.04 -6.88
C THR A 200 -11.36 19.17 -5.84
N ASP A 201 -11.66 18.09 -5.11
CA ASP A 201 -12.62 18.11 -4.02
C ASP A 201 -12.07 19.00 -2.88
N PRO A 202 -12.74 20.12 -2.52
CA PRO A 202 -12.28 21.02 -1.47
C PRO A 202 -12.18 20.39 -0.08
N GLU A 203 -12.92 19.29 0.15
CA GLU A 203 -12.92 18.55 1.42
C GLU A 203 -11.87 17.43 1.43
N ALA A 204 -11.22 17.15 0.29
CA ALA A 204 -10.18 16.15 0.19
C ALA A 204 -8.86 16.67 0.76
N TYR A 205 -8.24 15.85 1.61
CA TYR A 205 -6.93 16.13 2.17
C TYR A 205 -6.01 14.92 1.99
N TYR A 206 -4.78 15.17 1.54
CA TYR A 206 -3.77 14.12 1.40
C TYR A 206 -3.25 13.70 2.77
N ILE A 207 -3.65 12.52 3.23
CA ILE A 207 -3.26 12.01 4.55
C ILE A 207 -1.81 11.49 4.52
N GLY A 208 -1.53 10.48 3.69
CA GLY A 208 -0.23 9.84 3.54
C GLY A 208 0.42 9.36 4.85
N THR A 209 1.67 8.94 4.72
CA THR A 209 2.59 8.68 5.84
C THR A 209 3.76 9.62 5.70
N GLU A 210 4.13 10.30 6.79
CA GLU A 210 4.97 11.51 6.77
C GLU A 210 6.27 11.38 5.96
N PRO A 211 7.12 10.34 6.13
CA PRO A 211 8.34 10.18 5.33
C PRO A 211 8.13 10.02 3.82
N TRP A 212 6.93 9.60 3.38
CA TRP A 212 6.60 9.37 1.97
C TRP A 212 5.86 10.54 1.33
N LYS A 213 5.57 11.60 2.08
CA LYS A 213 4.80 12.74 1.55
C LYS A 213 5.63 13.49 0.51
N PRO A 214 5.07 13.76 -0.67
CA PRO A 214 5.70 14.67 -1.62
C PRO A 214 5.56 16.13 -1.15
N LYS A 215 6.40 17.01 -1.68
CA LYS A 215 6.43 18.44 -1.34
C LYS A 215 5.05 19.11 -1.44
N GLU A 216 4.30 18.85 -2.51
CA GLU A 216 2.96 19.42 -2.70
C GLU A 216 1.92 18.96 -1.66
N ALA A 217 2.17 17.89 -0.91
CA ALA A 217 1.29 17.46 0.20
C ALA A 217 1.65 18.10 1.55
N LEU A 218 2.79 18.79 1.63
CA LEU A 218 3.27 19.50 2.81
C LEU A 218 2.99 21.01 2.70
N GLU A 219 2.85 21.52 1.48
CA GLU A 219 2.54 22.93 1.21
C GLU A 219 1.04 23.24 1.42
N GLU A 220 0.73 24.36 2.06
CA GLU A 220 -0.65 24.77 2.37
C GLU A 220 -1.56 24.87 1.13
N ASN A 221 -1.01 25.29 0.00
CA ASN A 221 -1.72 25.44 -1.28
C ASN A 221 -1.20 24.51 -2.36
N GLY A 222 -0.55 23.40 -1.97
CA GLY A 222 -0.03 22.43 -2.92
C GLY A 222 -1.15 21.74 -3.69
N ILE A 223 -0.96 21.58 -5.00
CA ILE A 223 -1.94 20.94 -5.88
C ILE A 223 -1.63 19.45 -5.96
N ILE A 224 -2.52 18.64 -5.39
CA ILE A 224 -2.37 17.19 -5.39
C ILE A 224 -2.83 16.61 -6.74
N THR A 225 -1.96 15.82 -7.35
CA THR A 225 -2.21 15.11 -8.61
C THR A 225 -1.86 13.63 -8.48
N ASP A 226 -2.10 12.82 -9.52
CA ASP A 226 -1.63 11.43 -9.62
C ASP A 226 -0.12 11.28 -9.35
N LYS A 227 0.65 12.34 -9.59
CA LYS A 227 2.10 12.40 -9.37
C LYS A 227 2.53 12.35 -7.91
N ALA A 228 1.61 12.57 -6.96
CA ALA A 228 1.87 12.36 -5.54
C ALA A 228 2.13 10.87 -5.24
N ASP A 229 1.35 9.96 -5.84
CA ASP A 229 1.60 8.52 -5.72
C ASP A 229 2.92 8.11 -6.39
N ILE A 230 3.33 8.81 -7.46
CA ILE A 230 4.57 8.52 -8.19
C ILE A 230 5.81 8.86 -7.35
N PHE A 231 5.76 9.95 -6.60
CA PHE A 231 6.83 10.30 -5.67
C PHE A 231 6.99 9.24 -4.58
N ALA A 232 5.88 8.88 -3.92
CA ALA A 232 5.86 7.85 -2.89
C ALA A 232 6.23 6.44 -3.44
N PHE A 233 5.87 6.14 -4.69
CA PHE A 233 6.34 4.96 -5.42
C PHE A 233 7.87 4.97 -5.57
N GLY A 234 8.47 6.10 -5.95
CA GLY A 234 9.92 6.25 -6.05
C GLY A 234 10.61 6.01 -4.70
N LEU A 235 10.05 6.56 -3.62
CA LEU A 235 10.53 6.31 -2.27
C LEU A 235 10.40 4.85 -1.86
N THR A 236 9.36 4.13 -2.31
CA THR A 236 9.24 2.69 -2.05
C THR A 236 10.35 1.89 -2.73
N LEU A 237 10.82 2.30 -3.91
CA LEU A 237 11.99 1.68 -4.55
C LEU A 237 13.28 2.02 -3.79
N TRP A 238 13.37 3.23 -3.25
CA TRP A 238 14.49 3.65 -2.40
C TRP A 238 14.58 2.79 -1.14
N GLU A 239 13.47 2.49 -0.46
CA GLU A 239 13.44 1.58 0.70
C GLU A 239 14.03 0.20 0.36
N MET A 240 13.81 -0.31 -0.85
CA MET A 240 14.40 -1.60 -1.28
C MET A 240 15.92 -1.52 -1.55
N MET A 241 16.43 -0.33 -1.85
CA MET A 241 17.87 -0.11 -2.07
C MET A 241 18.62 0.17 -0.77
N THR A 242 18.00 0.84 0.20
CA THR A 242 18.68 1.31 1.43
C THR A 242 18.25 0.57 2.69
N LEU A 243 17.21 -0.25 2.59
CA LEU A 243 16.59 -0.97 3.71
C LEU A 243 16.16 -0.06 4.88
N SER A 244 15.92 1.21 4.58
CA SER A 244 15.72 2.27 5.57
C SER A 244 14.40 3.02 5.33
N ILE A 245 13.96 3.77 6.33
CA ILE A 245 12.82 4.69 6.21
C ILE A 245 13.31 6.01 5.58
N PRO A 246 12.60 6.61 4.60
CA PRO A 246 13.04 7.86 3.99
C PRO A 246 13.29 8.97 5.01
N HIS A 247 14.39 9.70 4.83
CA HIS A 247 14.76 10.87 5.66
C HIS A 247 15.06 10.57 7.14
N ILE A 248 15.05 9.30 7.55
CA ILE A 248 15.50 8.90 8.88
C ILE A 248 16.94 8.43 8.74
N SER A 249 17.88 9.27 9.16
CA SER A 249 19.27 8.87 9.33
C SER A 249 19.43 8.26 10.72
N LEU A 250 19.72 6.97 10.78
CA LEU A 250 20.22 6.37 12.00
C LEU A 250 21.72 6.74 12.10
N PRO A 251 22.22 7.24 13.24
CA PRO A 251 23.64 7.49 13.41
C PRO A 251 24.42 6.18 13.19
N ASP A 252 25.60 6.27 12.57
CA ASP A 252 26.47 5.12 12.31
C ASP A 252 26.75 4.38 13.63
N ASP A 253 26.29 3.12 13.71
CA ASP A 253 26.52 2.21 14.84
C ASP A 253 27.99 1.79 14.91
N ASP A 254 28.85 2.66 15.43
CA ASP A 254 30.18 2.26 15.92
C ASP A 254 30.09 1.52 17.28
N ASP A 255 28.90 1.41 17.88
CA ASP A 255 28.65 0.71 19.15
C ASP A 255 27.42 -0.23 19.04
N GLU A 256 27.64 -1.52 18.77
CA GLU A 256 26.62 -2.60 18.67
C GLU A 256 25.69 -2.76 19.91
N ASP A 257 25.90 -1.99 20.98
CA ASP A 257 25.20 -2.09 22.27
C ASP A 257 24.35 -0.85 22.63
N LYS A 258 24.20 0.14 21.74
CA LYS A 258 23.36 1.32 22.00
C LYS A 258 21.93 1.12 21.46
N THR A 259 20.96 1.16 22.37
CA THR A 259 19.56 1.33 22.00
C THR A 259 19.35 2.76 21.51
N PHE A 260 18.95 2.95 20.25
CA PHE A 260 18.55 4.24 19.70
C PHE A 260 17.43 4.85 20.56
N ASP A 261 17.67 6.05 21.11
CA ASP A 261 16.68 6.81 21.87
C ASP A 261 16.15 7.98 21.02
N GLU A 262 14.99 8.52 21.35
CA GLU A 262 14.40 9.69 20.67
C GLU A 262 15.37 10.89 20.65
N SER A 263 16.32 10.97 21.59
CA SER A 263 17.34 12.02 21.63
C SER A 263 18.39 11.96 20.51
N ASP A 264 18.51 10.82 19.83
CA ASP A 264 19.44 10.63 18.71
C ASP A 264 18.81 11.01 17.36
N PHE A 265 17.51 11.35 17.35
CA PHE A 265 16.77 11.75 16.17
C PHE A 265 16.88 13.27 15.93
N ASP A 266 17.43 13.66 14.78
CA ASP A 266 17.49 15.06 14.36
C ASP A 266 16.14 15.49 13.76
N ASP A 267 15.23 15.92 14.64
CA ASP A 267 13.90 16.44 14.26
C ASP A 267 13.98 17.56 13.20
N GLU A 268 14.94 18.48 13.34
CA GLU A 268 15.05 19.64 12.45
C GLU A 268 15.46 19.21 11.04
N ALA A 269 16.48 18.35 10.93
CA ALA A 269 16.90 17.80 9.65
C ALA A 269 15.80 16.93 9.01
N TYR A 270 15.08 16.14 9.82
CA TYR A 270 13.96 15.32 9.35
C TYR A 270 12.86 16.18 8.71
N TYR A 271 12.32 17.15 9.44
CA TYR A 271 11.26 18.02 8.93
C TYR A 271 11.71 18.87 7.74
N ALA A 272 12.98 19.28 7.69
CA ALA A 272 13.53 20.01 6.55
C ALA A 272 13.69 19.14 5.29
N ALA A 273 13.89 17.83 5.46
CA ALA A 273 14.08 16.89 4.35
C ALA A 273 12.78 16.35 3.77
N LEU A 274 11.65 16.43 4.48
CA LEU A 274 10.36 15.95 4.01
C LEU A 274 9.98 16.53 2.64
N GLY A 275 9.48 15.68 1.74
CA GLY A 275 9.11 16.07 0.38
C GLY A 275 10.28 16.24 -0.59
N THR A 276 11.52 16.06 -0.13
CA THR A 276 12.72 16.07 -0.99
C THR A 276 13.14 14.66 -1.38
N ARG A 277 14.12 14.53 -2.28
CA ARG A 277 14.68 13.22 -2.64
C ARG A 277 15.72 12.81 -1.59
N PRO A 278 15.58 11.66 -0.91
CA PRO A 278 16.59 11.18 0.03
C PRO A 278 17.89 10.83 -0.71
N PRO A 279 19.05 10.90 -0.03
CA PRO A 279 20.33 10.49 -0.60
C PRO A 279 20.35 8.98 -0.87
N ILE A 280 21.19 8.55 -1.81
CA ILE A 280 21.40 7.13 -2.12
C ILE A 280 22.89 6.82 -2.03
N ASN A 281 23.25 5.74 -1.34
CA ASN A 281 24.64 5.31 -1.25
C ASN A 281 25.05 4.61 -2.55
N MET A 282 25.72 5.34 -3.44
CA MET A 282 26.18 4.80 -4.72
C MET A 282 27.32 3.79 -4.57
N GLU A 283 27.98 3.72 -3.42
CA GLU A 283 29.09 2.77 -3.18
C GLU A 283 28.57 1.34 -2.91
N GLU A 284 27.35 1.21 -2.39
CA GLU A 284 26.69 -0.07 -2.12
C GLU A 284 25.98 -0.66 -3.35
N LEU A 285 25.84 0.12 -4.42
CA LEU A 285 25.06 -0.25 -5.61
C LEU A 285 25.96 -0.43 -6.82
N ASP A 286 25.89 -1.60 -7.44
CA ASP A 286 26.63 -1.90 -8.67
C ASP A 286 25.89 -1.41 -9.94
N ALA A 287 26.52 -1.61 -11.10
CA ALA A 287 25.99 -1.16 -12.39
C ALA A 287 24.63 -1.78 -12.77
N THR A 288 24.20 -2.88 -12.12
CA THR A 288 22.89 -3.49 -12.38
C THR A 288 21.73 -2.63 -11.86
N TYR A 289 21.98 -1.74 -10.90
CA TYR A 289 20.99 -0.84 -10.32
C TYR A 289 20.71 0.39 -11.17
N GLN A 290 21.46 0.63 -12.26
CA GLN A 290 21.35 1.84 -13.09
C GLN A 290 19.89 2.22 -13.42
N LYS A 291 19.09 1.26 -13.90
CA LYS A 291 17.67 1.48 -14.23
C LYS A 291 16.80 1.78 -13.02
N VAL A 292 17.09 1.15 -11.88
CA VAL A 292 16.37 1.39 -10.62
C VAL A 292 16.65 2.82 -10.14
N ILE A 293 17.92 3.24 -10.18
CA ILE A 293 18.37 4.57 -9.76
C ILE A 293 17.79 5.66 -10.67
N GLU A 294 17.77 5.43 -11.98
CA GLU A 294 17.12 6.34 -12.94
C GLU A 294 15.63 6.48 -12.66
N LEU A 295 14.93 5.35 -12.46
CA LEU A 295 13.50 5.34 -12.16
C LEU A 295 13.18 6.04 -10.83
N PHE A 296 13.93 5.73 -9.77
CA PHE A 296 13.87 6.44 -8.49
C PHE A 296 14.02 7.95 -8.71
N SER A 297 15.10 8.34 -9.39
CA SER A 297 15.45 9.74 -9.61
C SER A 297 14.34 10.52 -10.29
N VAL A 298 13.79 10.02 -11.40
CA VAL A 298 12.71 10.73 -12.12
C VAL A 298 11.40 10.72 -11.34
N CYS A 299 11.10 9.66 -10.57
CA CYS A 299 9.90 9.60 -9.74
C CYS A 299 9.95 10.59 -8.57
N THR A 300 11.13 10.89 -8.04
CA THR A 300 11.34 11.83 -6.92
C THR A 300 11.88 13.19 -7.39
N ASN A 301 11.48 13.66 -8.57
CA ASN A 301 11.70 15.05 -8.99
C ASN A 301 10.84 16.01 -8.14
N GLU A 302 11.36 17.20 -7.83
CA GLU A 302 10.61 18.17 -7.02
C GLU A 302 9.34 18.62 -7.75
N ASP A 303 9.44 19.04 -9.01
CA ASP A 303 8.27 19.40 -9.81
C ASP A 303 7.47 18.14 -10.19
N PRO A 304 6.19 18.02 -9.81
CA PRO A 304 5.33 16.90 -10.19
C PRO A 304 5.24 16.67 -11.71
N LYS A 305 5.43 17.71 -12.54
CA LYS A 305 5.38 17.60 -14.01
C LYS A 305 6.53 16.80 -14.58
N ASP A 306 7.68 16.83 -13.93
CA ASP A 306 8.88 16.11 -14.37
C ASP A 306 8.85 14.62 -13.96
N ARG A 307 7.95 14.26 -13.03
CA ARG A 307 7.70 12.86 -12.66
C ARG A 307 6.96 12.14 -13.80
N PRO A 308 7.29 10.89 -14.15
CA PRO A 308 6.51 10.14 -15.14
C PRO A 308 5.10 9.83 -14.62
N SER A 309 4.18 9.47 -15.51
CA SER A 309 2.89 8.86 -15.09
C SER A 309 3.09 7.36 -14.87
N ALA A 310 2.20 6.72 -14.10
CA ALA A 310 2.23 5.26 -13.95
C ALA A 310 2.17 4.53 -15.31
N ALA A 311 1.47 5.09 -16.29
CA ALA A 311 1.43 4.54 -17.65
C ALA A 311 2.77 4.63 -18.39
N HIS A 312 3.50 5.73 -18.24
CA HIS A 312 4.85 5.88 -18.81
C HIS A 312 5.83 4.88 -18.16
N ILE A 313 5.75 4.68 -16.84
CA ILE A 313 6.59 3.71 -16.12
C ILE A 313 6.32 2.28 -16.64
N VAL A 314 5.05 1.89 -16.77
CA VAL A 314 4.69 0.56 -17.31
C VAL A 314 5.25 0.38 -18.72
N ALA A 315 5.07 1.37 -19.61
CA ALA A 315 5.58 1.27 -20.97
C ALA A 315 7.11 1.14 -21.02
N ALA A 316 7.82 1.94 -20.22
CA ALA A 316 9.29 1.90 -20.16
C ALA A 316 9.81 0.54 -19.65
N LEU A 317 9.21 0.00 -18.58
CA LEU A 317 9.64 -1.27 -17.99
C LEU A 317 9.23 -2.51 -18.80
N GLU A 318 8.16 -2.44 -19.60
CA GLU A 318 7.76 -3.55 -20.48
C GLU A 318 8.60 -3.65 -21.75
N MET A 319 9.13 -2.53 -22.25
CA MET A 319 10.04 -2.52 -23.41
C MET A 319 11.33 -3.30 -23.16
N ASP A 320 11.73 -3.44 -21.90
CA ASP A 320 12.96 -4.14 -21.49
C ASP A 320 12.78 -5.65 -21.25
N VAL A 321 11.54 -6.15 -21.30
CA VAL A 321 11.21 -7.57 -21.08
C VAL A 321 11.10 -8.35 -22.41
N LEU A 322 11.15 -7.64 -23.54
CA LEU A 322 11.14 -8.20 -24.91
C LEU A 322 12.53 -8.15 -25.54
#